data_AF-A0A561TGT1-F1
#
_entry.id   AF-A0A561TGT1-F1
#
_cell.length_a   1.000
_cell.length_b   1.000
_cell.length_c   1.000
_cell.angle_alpha   90.00
_cell.angle_beta   90.00
_cell.angle_gamma   90.00
#
_symmetry.space_group_name_H-M   'P 1'
#
loop_
_entity.id
_entity.type
_entity.pdbx_description
1 polymer ?
#
loop_
_entity_poly.entity_id
_entity_poly.type
_entity_poly.pdbx_seq_one_letter_code
_entity_poly.pdbx_strand_id
1 'polypeptide(L)'
;MSPLAEISSAFAPRFAEFAFEPAFTAAVDQHVAEIRDRLSAGGPALVPPPPPHEDLTDYALGFLDALAELDWREPVGHDYAVCRLTAISWLVHRHGLLDTNTTGPDEDTAGLDDHEGRESQER
;
A
#
# COMPACT_ATOMS: atom_id res chain seq x y z
N MET A 1 -9.27 4.30 11.10
CA MET A 1 -7.82 4.20 10.83
C MET A 1 -7.65 3.33 9.59
N SER A 2 -6.63 3.57 8.76
CA SER A 2 -6.40 2.72 7.57
C SER A 2 -5.89 1.34 8.01
N PRO A 3 -6.40 0.22 7.46
CA PRO A 3 -5.92 -1.13 7.78
C PRO A 3 -4.41 -1.28 7.57
N LEU A 4 -3.87 -0.68 6.50
CA LEU A 4 -2.44 -0.68 6.21
C LEU A 4 -1.63 0.10 7.25
N ALA A 5 -2.19 1.18 7.81
CA ALA A 5 -1.55 1.94 8.88
C ALA A 5 -1.52 1.15 10.19
N GLU A 6 -2.59 0.43 10.52
CA GLU A 6 -2.65 -0.44 11.70
C GLU A 6 -1.64 -1.59 11.61
N ILE A 7 -1.63 -2.31 10.48
CA ILE A 7 -0.65 -3.38 10.22
C ILE A 7 0.77 -2.83 10.27
N SER A 8 1.02 -1.68 9.64
CA SER A 8 2.36 -1.07 9.63
C SER A 8 2.81 -0.71 11.05
N SER A 9 1.95 -0.07 11.84
CA SER A 9 2.25 0.28 13.23
C SER A 9 2.54 -0.95 14.09
N ALA A 10 1.83 -2.07 13.88
CA ALA A 10 2.00 -3.28 14.68
C ALA A 10 3.24 -4.08 14.28
N PHE A 11 3.53 -4.20 12.98
CA PHE A 11 4.55 -5.13 12.48
C PHE A 11 5.86 -4.49 12.00
N ALA A 12 5.91 -3.17 11.77
CA ALA A 12 7.16 -2.48 11.43
C ALA A 12 8.29 -2.63 12.48
N PRO A 13 8.04 -2.69 13.80
CA PRO A 13 9.10 -2.92 14.77
C PRO A 13 9.88 -4.22 14.54
N ARG A 14 9.25 -5.24 13.92
CA ARG A 14 9.87 -6.54 13.62
C ARG A 14 10.93 -6.46 12.52
N PHE A 15 11.02 -5.34 11.79
CA PHE A 15 12.10 -5.12 10.82
C PHE A 15 13.48 -5.12 11.47
N ALA A 16 13.59 -4.77 12.76
CA ALA A 16 14.84 -4.87 13.51
C ALA A 16 15.37 -6.32 13.57
N GLU A 17 14.46 -7.31 13.54
CA GLU A 17 14.80 -8.73 13.57
C GLU A 17 15.48 -9.19 12.27
N PHE A 18 15.29 -8.48 11.14
CA PHE A 18 15.93 -8.85 9.86
C PHE A 18 17.47 -8.83 9.91
N ALA A 19 18.05 -8.06 10.84
CA ALA A 19 19.49 -8.02 11.01
C ALA A 19 20.08 -9.28 11.67
N PHE A 20 19.24 -10.09 12.34
CA PHE A 20 19.70 -11.19 13.19
C PHE A 20 18.99 -12.53 12.92
N GLU A 21 17.82 -12.51 12.27
CA GLU A 21 17.01 -13.69 11.98
C GLU A 21 16.93 -13.93 10.45
N PRO A 22 17.92 -14.62 9.85
CA PRO A 22 17.96 -14.83 8.39
C PRO A 22 16.81 -15.71 7.89
N ALA A 23 16.35 -16.68 8.70
CA ALA A 23 15.21 -17.53 8.34
C ALA A 23 13.91 -16.73 8.30
N PHE A 24 13.70 -15.81 9.24
CA PHE A 24 12.56 -14.91 9.24
C PHE A 24 12.58 -13.98 8.03
N THR A 25 13.74 -13.39 7.73
CA THR A 25 13.93 -12.51 6.57
C THR A 25 13.57 -13.25 5.27
N ALA A 26 14.06 -14.48 5.10
CA ALA A 26 13.76 -15.29 3.92
C ALA A 26 12.26 -15.62 3.81
N ALA A 27 11.58 -15.93 4.92
CA ALA A 27 10.14 -16.18 4.93
C ALA A 27 9.33 -14.92 4.57
N VAL A 28 9.73 -13.76 5.08
CA VAL A 28 9.10 -12.48 4.72
C VAL A 28 9.31 -12.18 3.24
N ASP A 29 10.53 -12.32 2.72
CA ASP A 29 10.83 -12.11 1.29
C ASP A 29 10.00 -13.02 0.38
N GLN A 30 9.80 -14.29 0.78
CA GLN A 30 8.91 -15.19 0.06
C GLN A 30 7.48 -14.67 0.04
N HIS A 31 6.93 -14.22 1.17
CA HIS A 31 5.58 -13.66 1.20
C HIS A 31 5.46 -12.35 0.43
N VAL A 32 6.49 -11.50 0.44
CA VAL A 32 6.54 -10.30 -0.41
C VAL A 32 6.43 -10.70 -1.88
N ALA A 33 7.20 -11.70 -2.32
CA ALA A 33 7.14 -12.20 -3.69
C ALA A 33 5.75 -12.76 -4.03
N GLU A 34 5.18 -13.59 -3.17
CA GLU A 34 3.83 -14.16 -3.36
C GLU A 34 2.73 -13.08 -3.42
N ILE A 35 2.79 -12.05 -2.56
CA ILE A 35 1.81 -10.95 -2.58
C ILE A 35 1.94 -10.17 -3.87
N ARG A 36 3.17 -9.83 -4.27
CA ARG A 36 3.40 -9.11 -5.54
C ARG A 36 2.90 -9.91 -6.73
N ASP A 37 3.14 -11.22 -6.76
CA ASP A 37 2.65 -12.09 -7.85
C ASP A 37 1.11 -12.09 -7.91
N ARG A 38 0.43 -12.17 -6.76
CA ARG A 38 -1.04 -12.11 -6.69
C ARG A 38 -1.62 -10.77 -7.11
N LEU A 39 -0.96 -9.68 -6.75
CA LEU A 39 -1.43 -8.31 -7.03
C LEU A 39 -0.93 -7.78 -8.39
N SER A 40 -0.02 -8.48 -9.05
CA SER A 40 0.49 -8.07 -10.37
C SER A 40 -0.53 -8.42 -11.45
N ALA A 41 -1.31 -7.42 -11.89
CA ALA A 41 -2.12 -7.53 -13.10
C ALA A 41 -1.28 -7.53 -14.41
N GLY A 42 0.04 -7.34 -14.32
CA GLY A 42 0.88 -6.89 -15.44
C GLY A 42 2.04 -7.82 -15.82
N GLY A 43 1.76 -9.06 -16.23
CA GLY A 43 2.66 -9.91 -17.04
C GLY A 43 4.08 -10.16 -16.50
N PRO A 44 4.94 -10.87 -17.25
CA PRO A 44 6.26 -11.34 -16.79
C PRO A 44 7.35 -10.24 -16.81
N ALA A 45 7.03 -9.01 -16.41
CA ALA A 45 8.01 -7.93 -16.37
C ALA A 45 9.15 -8.25 -15.40
N LEU A 46 10.40 -8.01 -15.82
CA LEU A 46 11.62 -8.27 -15.03
C LEU A 46 11.68 -7.46 -13.72
N VAL A 47 10.93 -6.35 -13.64
CA VAL A 47 10.75 -5.55 -12.43
C VAL A 47 9.24 -5.36 -12.25
N PRO A 48 8.61 -6.01 -11.25
CA PRO A 48 7.18 -5.83 -11.01
C PRO A 48 6.91 -4.39 -10.56
N PRO A 49 5.87 -3.73 -11.07
CA PRO A 49 5.45 -2.43 -10.56
C PRO A 49 5.11 -2.51 -9.06
N PRO A 50 5.11 -1.38 -8.34
CA PRO A 50 4.55 -1.33 -7.00
C PRO A 50 3.09 -1.81 -7.02
N PRO A 51 2.62 -2.59 -6.03
CA PRO A 51 1.22 -2.94 -5.94
C PRO A 51 0.40 -1.65 -5.72
N PRO A 52 -0.76 -1.50 -6.38
CA PRO A 52 -1.62 -0.35 -6.12
C PRO A 52 -2.14 -0.40 -4.68
N HIS A 53 -2.31 0.78 -4.08
CA HIS A 53 -2.70 0.91 -2.68
C HIS A 53 -4.04 0.21 -2.37
N GLU A 54 -5.01 0.35 -3.27
CA GLU A 54 -6.33 -0.25 -3.16
C GLU A 54 -6.26 -1.79 -3.12
N ASP A 55 -5.60 -2.42 -4.08
CA ASP A 55 -5.47 -3.88 -4.11
C ASP A 55 -4.72 -4.43 -2.87
N LEU A 56 -3.70 -3.72 -2.39
CA LEU A 56 -3.00 -4.11 -1.17
C LEU A 56 -3.89 -3.94 0.08
N THR A 57 -4.73 -2.91 0.12
CA THR A 57 -5.69 -2.69 1.20
C THR A 57 -6.75 -3.79 1.22
N ASP A 58 -7.34 -4.10 0.06
CA ASP A 58 -8.35 -5.16 -0.08
C ASP A 58 -7.78 -6.53 0.28
N TYR A 59 -6.54 -6.80 -0.17
CA TYR A 59 -5.81 -8.00 0.21
C TYR A 59 -5.59 -8.09 1.72
N ALA A 60 -5.14 -7.00 2.34
CA ALA A 60 -4.88 -6.95 3.78
C ALA A 60 -6.17 -7.16 4.59
N LEU A 61 -7.29 -6.54 4.18
CA LEU A 61 -8.59 -6.72 4.81
C LEU A 61 -9.04 -8.18 4.74
N GLY A 62 -9.03 -8.79 3.55
CA GLY A 62 -9.42 -10.20 3.41
C GLY A 62 -8.53 -11.15 4.22
N PHE A 63 -7.25 -10.81 4.38
CA PHE A 63 -6.35 -11.59 5.23
C PHE A 63 -6.67 -11.41 6.73
N LEU A 64 -6.92 -10.19 7.19
CA LEU A 64 -7.32 -9.91 8.57
C LEU A 64 -8.66 -10.57 8.92
N ASP A 65 -9.63 -10.54 8.01
CA ASP A 65 -10.92 -11.21 8.19
C ASP A 65 -10.73 -12.72 8.35
N ALA A 66 -9.90 -13.35 7.52
CA ALA A 66 -9.58 -14.76 7.66
C ALA A 66 -8.88 -15.10 9.00
N LEU A 67 -8.01 -14.21 9.49
CA LEU A 67 -7.39 -14.39 10.81
C LEU A 67 -8.42 -14.27 11.95
N ALA A 68 -9.35 -13.34 11.83
CA ALA A 68 -10.43 -13.16 12.80
C ALA A 68 -11.37 -14.39 12.82
N GLU A 69 -11.72 -14.92 11.65
CA GLU A 69 -12.52 -16.16 11.53
C GLU A 69 -11.84 -17.37 12.18
N LEU A 70 -10.51 -17.42 12.16
CA LEU A 70 -9.72 -18.48 12.77
C LEU A 70 -9.47 -18.27 14.28
N ASP A 71 -9.99 -17.19 14.88
CA ASP A 71 -9.62 -16.71 16.23
C ASP A 71 -8.10 -16.66 16.43
N TRP A 72 -7.38 -16.26 15.37
CA TRP A 72 -5.92 -16.23 15.40
C TRP A 72 -5.43 -15.17 16.40
N ARG A 73 -4.45 -15.56 17.21
CA ARG A 73 -3.75 -14.67 18.15
C ARG A 73 -2.28 -14.73 17.87
N GLU A 74 -1.65 -13.57 17.89
CA GLU A 74 -0.22 -13.45 17.60
C GLU A 74 0.60 -14.36 18.54
N PRO A 75 1.37 -15.32 17.99
CA PRO A 75 2.21 -16.20 18.78
C PRO A 75 3.52 -15.52 19.16
N VAL A 76 4.17 -16.05 20.20
CA VAL A 76 5.56 -15.71 20.53
C VAL A 76 6.48 -16.35 19.49
N GLY A 77 6.67 -15.71 18.33
CA GLY A 77 7.52 -16.19 17.25
C GLY A 77 7.10 -15.73 15.85
N HIS A 78 7.59 -16.42 14.84
CA HIS A 78 7.34 -16.15 13.41
C HIS A 78 6.51 -17.29 12.81
N ASP A 79 5.20 -17.23 13.01
CA ASP A 79 4.30 -18.10 12.25
C ASP A 79 3.99 -17.50 10.88
N TYR A 80 3.20 -18.23 10.09
CA TYR A 80 2.79 -17.81 8.75
C TYR A 80 2.13 -16.42 8.74
N ALA A 81 1.22 -16.17 9.69
CA ALA A 81 0.46 -14.92 9.75
C ALA A 81 1.37 -13.74 10.12
N VAL A 82 2.27 -13.92 11.08
CA VAL A 82 3.31 -12.94 11.42
C VAL A 82 4.16 -12.59 10.20
N CYS A 83 4.69 -13.59 9.48
CA CYS A 83 5.54 -13.34 8.32
C CYS A 83 4.76 -12.61 7.22
N ARG A 84 3.49 -12.95 7.01
CA ARG A 84 2.61 -12.31 6.02
C ARG A 84 2.24 -10.87 6.40
N LEU A 85 1.91 -10.59 7.65
CA LEU A 85 1.62 -9.23 8.14
C LEU A 85 2.88 -8.36 8.11
N THR A 86 4.04 -8.93 8.43
CA THR A 86 5.33 -8.24 8.29
C THR A 86 5.65 -7.93 6.82
N ALA A 87 5.34 -8.85 5.89
CA ALA A 87 5.50 -8.61 4.45
C ALA A 87 4.59 -7.48 3.93
N ILE A 88 3.32 -7.42 4.39
CA ILE A 88 2.40 -6.32 4.05
C ILE A 88 2.95 -4.98 4.58
N SER A 89 3.35 -4.94 5.86
CA SER A 89 3.98 -3.75 6.46
C SER A 89 5.22 -3.30 5.67
N TRP A 90 6.05 -4.25 5.24
CA TRP A 90 7.24 -3.97 4.46
C TRP A 90 6.91 -3.37 3.08
N LEU A 91 5.90 -3.90 2.38
CA LEU A 91 5.44 -3.35 1.10
C LEU A 91 4.94 -1.92 1.25
N VAL A 92 4.17 -1.66 2.32
CA VAL A 92 3.67 -0.33 2.66
C VAL A 92 4.82 0.65 2.90
N HIS A 93 5.81 0.27 3.71
CA HIS A 93 6.96 1.11 4.02
C HIS A 93 7.86 1.35 2.79
N ARG A 94 8.11 0.30 1.99
CA ARG A 94 8.98 0.39 0.81
C ARG A 94 8.42 1.29 -0.29
N HIS A 95 7.10 1.35 -0.42
CA HIS A 95 6.43 2.10 -1.47
C HIS A 95 5.76 3.40 -0.99
N GLY A 96 5.91 3.76 0.29
CA GLY A 96 5.35 5.01 0.83
C GLY A 96 3.82 5.04 0.84
N LEU A 97 3.17 3.88 1.01
CA LEU A 97 1.72 3.75 0.82
C LEU A 97 0.87 4.34 1.97
N LEU A 98 1.48 4.95 2.98
CA LEU A 98 0.76 5.63 4.07
C LEU A 98 0.44 7.10 3.76
N ASP A 99 1.08 7.67 2.74
CA ASP A 99 0.97 9.09 2.37
C ASP A 99 -0.16 9.34 1.35
N THR A 100 -1.37 8.85 1.61
CA THR A 100 -2.54 9.16 0.78
C THR A 100 -3.24 10.46 1.16
N ASN A 101 -2.71 11.21 2.13
CA ASN A 101 -3.21 12.53 2.48
C ASN A 101 -2.28 13.62 1.91
N THR A 102 -2.49 14.01 0.63
CA THR A 102 -2.39 15.38 0.07
C THR A 102 -2.17 15.30 -1.46
N THR A 103 -3.24 15.34 -2.25
CA THR A 103 -3.38 16.21 -3.44
C THR A 103 -4.87 16.26 -3.81
N GLY A 104 -5.63 17.02 -3.05
CA GLY A 104 -6.57 18.01 -3.60
C GLY A 104 -6.08 19.36 -3.07
N PRO A 105 -5.98 20.43 -3.87
CA PRO A 105 -7.15 21.01 -4.55
C PRO A 105 -6.88 21.47 -6.01
N ASP A 106 -7.91 21.39 -6.86
CA ASP A 106 -8.29 22.47 -7.81
C ASP A 106 -9.57 22.05 -8.53
N GLU A 107 -10.66 22.02 -7.77
CA GLU A 107 -12.01 22.20 -8.30
C GLU A 107 -12.51 23.53 -7.73
N ASP A 108 -11.98 24.65 -8.23
CA ASP A 108 -12.70 25.93 -8.32
C ASP A 108 -11.94 26.92 -9.22
N THR A 109 -12.37 27.09 -10.46
CA THR A 109 -12.80 28.40 -10.99
C THR A 109 -13.55 28.15 -12.30
N ALA A 110 -14.84 27.89 -12.16
CA ALA A 110 -15.79 28.34 -13.17
C ALA A 110 -15.71 29.88 -13.23
N GLY A 111 -15.60 30.45 -14.43
CA GLY A 111 -15.79 31.88 -14.64
C GLY A 111 -14.69 32.57 -15.45
N LEU A 112 -14.72 32.39 -16.76
CA LEU A 112 -14.25 33.41 -17.71
C LEU A 112 -15.17 33.37 -18.94
N ASP A 113 -16.43 33.71 -18.72
CA ASP A 113 -17.22 34.46 -19.69
C ASP A 113 -16.65 35.89 -19.71
N ASP A 114 -15.74 36.17 -20.64
CA ASP A 114 -15.46 37.54 -21.08
C ASP A 114 -16.09 37.72 -22.46
N HIS A 115 -17.36 38.11 -22.44
CA HIS A 115 -18.01 38.74 -23.57
C HIS A 115 -18.13 40.23 -23.24
N GLU A 116 -17.21 41.05 -23.75
CA GLU A 116 -17.52 42.41 -24.25
C GLU A 116 -16.31 43.12 -24.87
N GLY A 117 -16.52 43.71 -26.05
CA GLY A 117 -15.87 44.98 -26.41
C GLY A 117 -14.58 44.95 -27.23
N ARG A 118 -14.66 44.61 -28.53
CA ARG A 118 -13.79 45.25 -29.54
C ARG A 118 -14.62 45.82 -30.69
N GLU A 119 -15.17 47.00 -30.43
CA GLU A 119 -15.44 47.99 -31.48
C GLU A 119 -14.20 48.90 -31.65
N SER A 120 -14.00 49.37 -32.89
CA SER A 120 -12.94 50.28 -33.35
C SER A 120 -11.59 49.56 -33.63
N GLN A 121 -10.96 49.64 -34.80
CA GLN A 121 -11.00 50.63 -35.86
C GLN A 121 -10.17 50.04 -37.02
N GLU A 122 -10.78 49.73 -38.17
CA GLU A 122 -10.01 49.55 -39.41
C GLU A 122 -10.64 50.38 -40.53
N ARG A 123 -9.71 50.94 -41.31
CA ARG A 123 -9.83 52.12 -42.17
C ARG A 123 -10.70 51.93 -43.41
#